data_AF-A0A1E7H8A4-F1
#
_entry.id   AF-A0A1E7H8A4-F1
#
_cell.length_a   1.000
_cell.length_b   1.000
_cell.length_c   1.000
_cell.angle_alpha   90.00
_cell.angle_beta   90.00
_cell.angle_gamma   90.00
#
_symmetry.space_group_name_H-M   'P 1'
#
loop_
_entity.id
_entity.type
_entity.pdbx_description
1 polymer ?
#
loop_
_entity_poly.entity_id
_entity_poly.type
_entity_poly.pdbx_seq_one_letter_code
_entity_poly.pdbx_strand_id
1 'polypeptide(L)'
;MIKDVVGAKIYNVWIDMLKRLVPHGRTHRLSVVVGSMLQVAYEIASEKAESNSKARKLYDYFQAAYECSDEEYVDEIIDITETLFKDAGVKYNRHSSRGESYNIAEEATHEFLRWENMPWES
;
A
#
# COMPACT_ATOMS: atom_id res chain seq x y z
N MET A 1 -7.11 -8.97 3.43
CA MET A 1 -6.15 -9.00 4.56
C MET A 1 -6.19 -7.71 5.35
N ILE A 2 -5.86 -6.56 4.73
CA ILE A 2 -5.87 -5.23 5.38
C ILE A 2 -7.17 -4.94 6.14
N LYS A 3 -8.34 -5.14 5.52
CA LYS A 3 -9.66 -4.91 6.15
C LYS A 3 -9.82 -5.61 7.51
N ASP A 4 -9.28 -6.82 7.66
CA ASP A 4 -9.39 -7.59 8.90
C ASP A 4 -8.47 -7.06 10.01
N VAL A 5 -7.42 -6.31 9.65
CA VAL A 5 -6.43 -5.76 10.57
C VAL A 5 -6.80 -4.33 10.99
N VAL A 6 -7.07 -3.46 10.00
CA VAL A 6 -7.43 -2.05 10.24
C VAL A 6 -8.90 -1.88 10.64
N GLY A 7 -9.73 -2.90 10.38
CA GLY A 7 -11.15 -2.90 10.67
C GLY A 7 -12.00 -2.24 9.59
N ALA A 8 -13.26 -2.67 9.50
CA ALA A 8 -14.17 -2.29 8.42
C ALA A 8 -14.42 -0.78 8.31
N LYS A 9 -14.45 -0.05 9.43
CA LYS A 9 -14.68 1.40 9.44
C LYS A 9 -13.55 2.15 8.73
N ILE A 10 -12.30 1.89 9.11
CA ILE A 10 -11.12 2.54 8.50
C ILE A 10 -11.01 2.13 7.04
N TYR A 11 -11.18 0.83 6.76
CA TYR A 11 -11.12 0.29 5.41
C TYR A 11 -12.12 0.98 4.47
N ASN A 12 -13.38 1.13 4.89
CA ASN A 12 -14.40 1.77 4.06
C ASN A 12 -14.08 3.24 3.77
N VAL A 13 -13.48 3.96 4.72
CA VAL A 13 -13.00 5.34 4.48
C VAL A 13 -11.92 5.36 3.40
N TRP A 14 -10.95 4.45 3.46
CA TRP A 14 -9.91 4.34 2.42
C TRP A 14 -10.51 4.04 1.04
N ILE A 15 -11.45 3.10 0.98
CA ILE A 15 -12.16 2.76 -0.26
C ILE A 15 -12.89 3.98 -0.84
N ASP A 16 -13.59 4.75 -0.01
CA ASP A 16 -14.29 5.97 -0.45
C ASP A 16 -13.32 7.07 -0.90
N MET A 17 -12.16 7.19 -0.24
CA MET A 17 -11.09 8.10 -0.68
C MET A 17 -10.55 7.68 -2.05
N LEU A 18 -10.22 6.40 -2.24
CA LEU A 18 -9.69 5.90 -3.52
C LEU A 18 -10.68 6.10 -4.67
N LYS A 19 -11.96 5.82 -4.45
CA LYS A 19 -13.03 6.08 -5.43
C LYS A 19 -13.08 7.53 -5.92
N ARG A 20 -12.83 8.49 -5.02
CA ARG A 20 -12.89 9.92 -5.33
C ARG A 20 -11.58 10.45 -5.90
N LEU A 21 -10.45 9.98 -5.39
CA LEU A 21 -9.13 10.53 -5.72
C LEU A 21 -8.53 9.89 -6.97
N VAL A 22 -8.68 8.58 -7.16
CA VAL A 22 -7.96 7.84 -8.20
C VAL A 22 -8.35 8.29 -9.62
N PRO A 23 -9.62 8.47 -10.01
CA PRO A 23 -9.98 8.80 -11.40
C PRO A 23 -9.29 10.04 -11.99
N HIS A 24 -8.94 11.01 -11.14
CA HIS A 24 -8.37 12.30 -11.58
C HIS A 24 -7.00 12.61 -10.95
N GLY A 25 -6.60 11.86 -9.92
CA GLY A 25 -5.32 12.05 -9.23
C GLY A 25 -4.13 11.68 -10.12
N ARG A 26 -2.99 12.34 -9.90
CA ARG A 26 -1.72 11.97 -10.54
C ARG A 26 -1.08 10.80 -9.78
N THR A 27 -0.47 9.87 -10.51
CA THR A 27 0.18 8.67 -9.93
C THR A 27 1.08 9.00 -8.74
N HIS A 28 2.06 9.89 -8.90
CA HIS A 28 2.99 10.28 -7.82
C HIS A 28 2.34 10.92 -6.58
N ARG A 29 1.11 11.44 -6.69
CA ARG A 29 0.38 11.97 -5.51
C ARG A 29 -0.42 10.87 -4.83
N LEU A 30 -0.98 9.97 -5.64
CA LEU A 30 -1.76 8.84 -5.16
C LEU A 30 -0.86 7.78 -4.51
N SER A 31 0.34 7.56 -5.05
CA SER A 31 1.33 6.63 -4.50
C SER A 31 1.69 7.00 -3.07
N VAL A 32 1.98 8.27 -2.79
CA VAL A 32 2.29 8.76 -1.43
C VAL A 32 1.11 8.54 -0.47
N VAL A 33 -0.12 8.85 -0.91
CA VAL A 33 -1.32 8.65 -0.09
C VAL A 33 -1.53 7.17 0.24
N VAL A 34 -1.41 6.29 -0.76
CA VAL A 34 -1.60 4.85 -0.58
C VAL A 34 -0.46 4.25 0.23
N GLY A 35 0.80 4.65 0.00
CA GLY A 35 1.94 4.26 0.82
C GLY A 35 1.75 4.66 2.29
N SER A 36 1.18 5.83 2.56
CA SER A 36 0.79 6.24 3.92
C SER A 36 -0.30 5.33 4.52
N MET A 37 -1.26 4.86 3.71
CA MET A 37 -2.27 3.90 4.18
C MET A 37 -1.64 2.54 4.52
N LEU A 38 -0.65 2.09 3.74
CA LEU A 38 0.12 0.88 4.03
C LEU A 38 0.91 1.03 5.34
N GLN A 39 1.46 2.21 5.63
CA GLN A 39 2.09 2.46 6.92
C GLN A 39 1.15 2.36 8.10
N VAL A 40 -0.03 2.98 8.00
CA VAL A 40 -1.05 2.83 9.04
C VAL A 40 -1.46 1.35 9.21
N ALA A 41 -1.53 0.59 8.11
CA ALA A 41 -1.79 -0.84 8.20
C ALA A 41 -0.66 -1.62 8.88
N TYR A 42 0.60 -1.27 8.62
CA TYR A 42 1.79 -1.85 9.25
C TYR A 42 1.83 -1.60 10.75
N GLU A 43 1.63 -0.34 11.19
CA GLU A 43 1.59 0.02 12.62
C GLU A 43 0.48 -0.75 13.35
N ILE A 44 -0.75 -0.75 12.82
CA ILE A 44 -1.87 -1.48 13.41
C ILE A 44 -1.62 -3.00 13.41
N ALA A 45 -0.94 -3.52 12.38
CA ALA A 45 -0.57 -4.93 12.33
C ALA A 45 0.42 -5.29 13.44
N SER A 46 1.45 -4.44 13.65
CA SER A 46 2.45 -4.59 14.71
C SER A 46 1.80 -4.61 16.09
N GLU A 47 0.94 -3.62 16.40
CA GLU A 47 0.23 -3.51 17.68
C GLU A 47 -0.62 -4.75 18.00
N LYS A 48 -1.14 -5.43 16.97
CA LYS A 48 -2.05 -6.57 17.11
C LYS A 48 -1.40 -7.92 16.86
N ALA A 49 -0.11 -7.96 16.51
CA ALA A 49 0.57 -9.18 16.08
C ALA A 49 0.57 -10.27 17.15
N GLU A 50 0.63 -9.90 18.43
CA GLU A 50 0.63 -10.86 19.54
C GLU A 50 -0.73 -11.57 19.71
N SER A 51 -1.83 -10.85 19.47
CA SER A 51 -3.19 -11.32 19.79
C SER A 51 -4.03 -11.71 18.56
N ASN A 52 -3.59 -11.39 17.34
CA ASN A 52 -4.33 -11.65 16.11
C ASN A 52 -3.43 -12.25 15.03
N SER A 53 -3.70 -13.50 14.63
CA SER A 53 -2.90 -14.21 13.63
C SER A 53 -2.91 -13.56 12.25
N LYS A 54 -3.99 -12.89 11.86
CA LYS A 54 -4.06 -12.14 10.60
C LYS A 54 -3.20 -10.88 10.65
N ALA A 55 -3.17 -10.21 11.79
CA ALA A 55 -2.31 -9.05 12.00
C ALA A 55 -0.84 -9.46 12.00
N ARG A 56 -0.49 -10.55 12.69
CA ARG A 56 0.85 -11.13 12.66
C ARG A 56 1.31 -11.42 11.23
N LYS A 57 0.48 -12.15 10.46
CA LYS A 57 0.81 -12.47 9.07
C LYS A 57 1.05 -11.22 8.22
N LEU A 58 0.21 -10.19 8.36
CA LEU A 58 0.38 -8.94 7.61
C LEU A 58 1.65 -8.18 8.05
N TYR A 59 1.93 -8.16 9.35
CA TYR A 59 3.13 -7.56 9.90
C TYR A 59 4.40 -8.27 9.41
N ASP A 60 4.42 -9.61 9.43
CA ASP A 60 5.55 -10.41 8.96
C ASP A 60 5.86 -10.14 7.48
N TYR A 61 4.83 -10.02 6.62
CA TYR A 61 5.03 -9.63 5.21
C TYR A 61 5.66 -8.25 5.06
N PHE A 62 5.14 -7.25 5.79
CA PHE A 62 5.69 -5.90 5.73
C PHE A 62 7.12 -5.85 6.24
N GLN A 63 7.41 -6.51 7.35
CA GLN A 63 8.75 -6.54 7.94
C GLN A 63 9.75 -7.26 7.01
N ALA A 64 9.37 -8.40 6.43
CA ALA A 64 10.22 -9.12 5.48
C ALA A 64 10.59 -8.27 4.27
N ALA A 65 9.66 -7.47 3.74
CA ALA A 65 9.93 -6.58 2.63
C ALA A 65 10.90 -5.43 2.99
N TYR A 66 10.87 -4.92 4.22
CA TYR A 66 11.86 -3.95 4.69
C TYR A 66 13.25 -4.54 4.85
N GLU A 67 13.34 -5.74 5.42
CA GLU A 67 14.63 -6.33 5.83
C GLU A 67 15.38 -6.98 4.67
N CYS A 68 14.67 -7.68 3.79
CA CYS A 68 15.32 -8.53 2.81
C CYS A 68 15.52 -7.88 1.45
N SER A 69 14.85 -6.76 1.14
CA SER A 69 14.82 -6.17 -0.23
C SER A 69 14.52 -7.22 -1.32
N ASP A 70 13.92 -8.35 -0.95
CA ASP A 70 13.71 -9.50 -1.84
C ASP A 70 12.51 -9.19 -2.74
N GLU A 71 12.66 -9.45 -4.04
CA GLU A 71 11.64 -9.14 -5.05
C GLU A 71 10.31 -9.88 -4.74
N GLU A 72 10.37 -11.08 -4.16
CA GLU A 72 9.19 -11.87 -3.79
C GLU A 72 8.29 -11.13 -2.76
N TYR A 73 8.89 -10.58 -1.69
CA TYR A 73 8.14 -9.85 -0.67
C TYR A 73 7.60 -8.50 -1.15
N VAL A 74 8.28 -7.89 -2.12
CA VAL A 74 7.80 -6.67 -2.78
C VAL A 74 6.54 -6.99 -3.60
N ASP A 75 6.55 -8.06 -4.38
CA ASP A 75 5.42 -8.48 -5.20
C ASP A 75 4.16 -8.77 -4.37
N GLU A 76 4.32 -9.36 -3.18
CA GLU A 76 3.20 -9.62 -2.28
C GLU A 76 2.57 -8.34 -1.71
N ILE A 77 3.37 -7.32 -1.42
CA ILE A 77 2.85 -6.00 -1.03
C ILE A 77 2.17 -5.33 -2.22
N ILE A 78 2.71 -5.47 -3.43
CA ILE A 78 2.05 -5.00 -4.65
C ILE A 78 0.66 -5.65 -4.78
N ASP A 79 0.56 -6.97 -4.65
CA ASP A 79 -0.72 -7.70 -4.71
C ASP A 79 -1.74 -7.25 -3.65
N ILE A 80 -1.27 -7.04 -2.42
CA ILE A 80 -2.08 -6.49 -1.33
C ILE A 80 -2.59 -5.09 -1.71
N THR A 81 -1.72 -4.27 -2.29
CA THR A 81 -2.04 -2.89 -2.68
C THR A 81 -2.98 -2.85 -3.86
N GLU A 82 -2.80 -3.71 -4.87
CA GLU A 82 -3.74 -3.86 -5.99
C GLU A 82 -5.14 -4.25 -5.49
N THR A 83 -5.22 -5.10 -4.47
CA THR A 83 -6.49 -5.50 -3.87
C THR A 83 -7.26 -4.29 -3.31
N LEU A 84 -6.59 -3.28 -2.75
CA LEU A 84 -7.25 -2.03 -2.31
C LEU A 84 -7.93 -1.31 -3.48
N PHE A 85 -7.26 -1.21 -4.62
CA PHE A 85 -7.82 -0.57 -5.80
C PHE A 85 -8.93 -1.40 -6.45
N LYS A 86 -8.78 -2.73 -6.49
CA LYS A 86 -9.80 -3.68 -6.95
C LYS A 86 -11.07 -3.55 -6.10
N ASP A 87 -10.95 -3.53 -4.78
CA ASP A 87 -12.06 -3.34 -3.86
C ASP A 87 -12.71 -1.95 -3.99
N ALA A 88 -11.92 -0.93 -4.33
CA ALA A 88 -12.42 0.40 -4.63
C ALA A 88 -13.10 0.51 -6.00
N GLY A 89 -12.95 -0.48 -6.88
CA GLY A 89 -13.52 -0.46 -8.23
C GLY A 89 -12.87 0.59 -9.13
N VAL A 90 -11.59 0.91 -8.90
CA VAL A 90 -10.85 1.93 -9.66
C VAL A 90 -9.66 1.32 -10.39
N LYS A 91 -9.31 1.89 -11.54
CA LYS A 91 -8.15 1.46 -12.32
C LYS A 91 -6.87 2.05 -11.74
N TYR A 92 -5.90 1.18 -11.47
CA TYR A 92 -4.57 1.55 -10.97
C TYR A 92 -3.47 1.48 -12.05
N ASN A 93 -3.70 0.75 -13.15
CA ASN A 93 -2.85 0.78 -14.34
C ASN A 93 -3.11 2.03 -15.18
N ARG A 94 -2.05 2.71 -15.61
CA ARG A 94 -2.10 3.92 -16.44
C ARG A 94 -1.10 3.87 -17.58
N HIS A 95 -1.35 4.68 -18.60
CA HIS A 95 -0.42 4.91 -19.70
C HIS A 95 -0.13 6.41 -19.82
N SER A 96 1.12 6.79 -20.07
CA SER A 96 1.46 8.15 -20.48
C SER A 96 1.09 8.38 -21.95
N SER A 97 1.15 9.65 -22.36
CA SER A 97 1.05 10.04 -23.77
C SER A 97 2.19 9.46 -24.64
N ARG A 98 3.25 8.93 -24.02
CA ARG A 98 4.38 8.26 -24.70
C ARG A 98 4.20 6.73 -24.77
N GLY A 99 3.11 6.19 -24.23
CA GLY A 99 2.83 4.75 -24.20
C GLY A 99 3.46 3.99 -23.03
N GLU A 100 4.21 4.67 -22.15
CA GLU A 100 4.79 4.06 -20.95
C GLU A 100 3.69 3.68 -19.96
N SER A 101 3.70 2.44 -19.48
CA SER A 101 2.77 1.94 -18.47
C SER A 101 3.31 2.24 -17.07
N TYR A 102 2.43 2.70 -16.18
CA TYR A 102 2.74 2.87 -14.77
C TYR A 102 1.62 2.27 -13.93
N ASN A 103 1.99 1.66 -12.81
CA ASN A 103 1.08 1.05 -11.86
C ASN A 103 1.10 1.85 -10.55
N ILE A 104 -0.06 2.40 -10.15
CA ILE A 104 -0.14 3.18 -8.91
C ILE A 104 0.15 2.30 -7.68
N ALA A 105 -0.20 1.02 -7.71
CA ALA A 105 0.05 0.09 -6.61
C ALA A 105 1.54 -0.18 -6.43
N GLU A 106 2.26 -0.42 -7.53
CA GLU A 106 3.72 -0.59 -7.53
C GLU A 106 4.43 0.65 -6.96
N GLU A 107 4.10 1.83 -7.49
CA GLU A 107 4.64 3.09 -7.00
C GLU A 107 4.31 3.31 -5.52
N ALA A 108 3.10 2.99 -5.07
CA ALA A 108 2.71 3.10 -3.67
C ALA A 108 3.48 2.14 -2.75
N THR A 109 3.74 0.92 -3.21
CA THR A 109 4.59 -0.05 -2.50
C THR A 109 5.99 0.52 -2.32
N HIS A 110 6.57 1.14 -3.36
CA HIS A 110 7.88 1.76 -3.24
C HIS A 110 7.89 2.97 -2.30
N GLU A 111 6.83 3.79 -2.30
CA GLU A 111 6.69 4.89 -1.32
C GLU A 111 6.60 4.35 0.12
N PHE A 112 5.90 3.23 0.33
CA PHE A 112 5.87 2.55 1.62
C PHE A 112 7.26 2.06 2.04
N LEU A 113 7.96 1.32 1.19
CA LEU A 113 9.28 0.76 1.51
C LEU A 113 10.37 1.84 1.74
N ARG A 114 10.19 3.02 1.17
CA ARG A 114 11.09 4.16 1.31
C ARG A 114 10.67 5.14 2.40
N TRP A 115 9.69 4.80 3.21
CA TRP A 115 9.10 5.74 4.18
C TRP A 115 10.11 6.37 5.14
N GLU A 116 11.04 5.57 5.66
CA GLU A 116 12.12 6.02 6.56
C GLU A 116 13.36 6.52 5.81
N ASN A 117 13.38 6.44 4.47
CA ASN A 117 14.50 6.96 3.70
C ASN A 117 14.41 8.49 3.66
N MET A 118 15.26 9.13 4.46
CA MET A 118 15.43 10.58 4.48
C MET A 118 16.73 10.95 3.74
N PRO A 119 16.72 11.01 2.39
CA PRO A 119 17.93 11.27 1.60
C PRO A 119 18.59 12.62 1.89
N TRP A 120 17.88 13.54 2.55
CA TRP A 120 18.39 14.85 2.99
C TRP A 120 19.05 14.83 4.38
N GLU A 121 19.04 13.70 5.09
CA GLU A 121 19.73 13.53 6.38
C GLU A 121 21.17 13.01 6.20
N SER A 122 21.69 13.05 4.97
CA SER A 122 23.09 12.72 4.64
C SER A 122 24.00 13.94 4.57
#